data_AF-A0A453CRB4-F1
#
_entry.id   AF-A0A453CRB4-F1
#
_cell.length_a   1.000
_cell.length_b   1.000
_cell.length_c   1.000
_cell.angle_alpha   90.00
_cell.angle_beta   90.00
_cell.angle_gamma   90.00
#
_symmetry.space_group_name_H-M   'P 1'
#
loop_
_entity.id
_entity.type
_entity.pdbx_description
1 polymer ?
#
loop_
_entity_poly.entity_id
_entity_poly.type
_entity_poly.pdbx_seq_one_letter_code
_entity_poly.pdbx_strand_id
1 'polypeptide(L)'
;GKCPVDVLKLVACVDALNGLVHAVVGAKASETCCPLLSGVADLDAALCLCTTIKAKVLNVKLVLPVAISVLVNQCGKHVPSSFQCPS
;
A
#
# COMPACT_ATOMS: atom_id res chain seq x y z
N GLY A 1 -12.64 5.19 -4.86
CA GLY A 1 -13.13 4.61 -6.11
C GLY A 1 -13.04 3.10 -6.07
N LYS A 2 -13.32 2.45 -7.20
CA LYS A 2 -13.02 1.03 -7.39
C LYS A 2 -11.54 0.93 -7.76
N CYS A 3 -10.78 0.11 -7.05
CA CYS A 3 -9.37 -0.09 -7.34
C CYS A 3 -9.21 -0.67 -8.77
N PRO A 4 -8.54 0.02 -9.71
CA PRO A 4 -8.34 -0.49 -11.06
C PRO A 4 -7.20 -1.53 -11.12
N VAL A 5 -6.46 -1.70 -10.04
CA VAL A 5 -5.32 -2.61 -9.95
C VAL A 5 -5.81 -4.03 -9.69
N ASP A 6 -5.19 -5.00 -10.37
CA ASP A 6 -5.44 -6.42 -10.19
C ASP A 6 -5.14 -6.86 -8.74
N VAL A 7 -6.13 -7.48 -8.09
CA VAL A 7 -6.06 -7.87 -6.68
C VAL A 7 -4.91 -8.85 -6.42
N LEU A 8 -4.61 -9.77 -7.34
CA LEU A 8 -3.52 -10.74 -7.14
C LEU A 8 -2.15 -10.06 -7.15
N LYS A 9 -1.94 -9.09 -8.06
CA LYS A 9 -0.71 -8.29 -8.08
C LYS A 9 -0.59 -7.39 -6.85
N LEU A 10 -1.72 -6.88 -6.38
CA LEU A 10 -1.79 -6.06 -5.19
C LEU A 10 -1.49 -6.86 -3.92
N VAL A 11 -1.90 -8.14 -3.86
CA VAL A 11 -1.52 -9.06 -2.78
C VAL A 11 -0.01 -9.26 -2.73
N ALA A 12 0.66 -9.47 -3.87
CA ALA A 12 2.12 -9.59 -3.92
C ALA A 12 2.83 -8.30 -3.45
N CYS A 13 2.28 -7.13 -3.79
CA CYS A 13 2.75 -5.85 -3.29
C CYS A 13 2.59 -5.74 -1.75
N VAL A 14 1.44 -6.15 -1.22
CA VAL A 14 1.17 -6.14 0.22
C VAL A 14 2.02 -7.16 0.99
N ASP A 15 2.35 -8.28 0.38
CA ASP A 15 3.33 -9.22 0.94
C ASP A 15 4.72 -8.60 1.10
N ALA A 16 5.13 -7.77 0.14
CA ALA A 16 6.36 -7.01 0.26
C ALA A 16 6.26 -5.94 1.37
N LEU A 17 5.08 -5.33 1.57
CA LEU A 17 4.81 -4.40 2.68
C LEU A 17 4.90 -5.08 4.06
N ASN A 18 4.46 -6.32 4.20
CA ASN A 18 4.64 -7.08 5.44
C ASN A 18 6.14 -7.30 5.74
N GLY A 19 6.96 -7.47 4.71
CA GLY A 19 8.43 -7.46 4.82
C GLY A 19 9.01 -6.10 5.23
N LEU A 20 8.35 -4.99 4.87
CA LEU A 20 8.76 -3.62 5.23
C LEU A 20 8.67 -3.36 6.74
N VAL A 21 7.67 -3.92 7.41
CA VAL A 21 7.48 -3.85 8.88
C VAL A 21 8.65 -4.52 9.62
N HIS A 22 9.35 -5.46 8.97
CA HIS A 22 10.48 -6.20 9.52
C HIS A 22 11.87 -5.64 9.13
N ALA A 23 11.92 -4.40 8.60
CA ALA A 23 13.11 -3.61 8.28
C ALA A 23 13.91 -4.01 7.01
N VAL A 24 14.53 -2.98 6.39
CA VAL A 24 15.46 -2.99 5.23
C VAL A 24 14.87 -3.25 3.83
N VAL A 25 13.66 -3.82 3.71
CA VAL A 25 13.02 -4.16 2.41
C VAL A 25 12.25 -2.98 1.78
N GLY A 26 12.67 -1.75 2.02
CA GLY A 26 12.05 -0.54 1.46
C GLY A 26 12.00 -0.54 -0.07
N ALA A 27 13.16 -0.82 -0.69
CA ALA A 27 13.35 -0.76 -2.13
C ALA A 27 12.57 -1.86 -2.89
N LYS A 28 12.55 -3.09 -2.35
CA LYS A 28 11.91 -4.23 -3.02
C LYS A 28 10.38 -4.11 -3.05
N ALA A 29 9.80 -3.51 -2.01
CA ALA A 29 8.38 -3.20 -1.97
C ALA A 29 8.03 -2.12 -3.01
N SER A 30 8.79 -1.03 -3.10
CA SER A 30 8.57 -0.01 -4.13
C SER A 30 8.73 -0.56 -5.55
N GLU A 31 9.73 -1.40 -5.83
CA GLU A 31 9.91 -2.02 -7.15
C GLU A 31 8.71 -2.88 -7.57
N THR A 32 8.10 -3.58 -6.62
CA THR A 32 6.94 -4.45 -6.88
C THR A 32 5.64 -3.64 -6.97
N CYS A 33 5.48 -2.64 -6.11
CA CYS A 33 4.24 -1.90 -5.91
C CYS A 33 4.09 -0.70 -6.84
N CYS A 34 5.14 0.10 -7.05
CA CYS A 34 5.04 1.37 -7.78
C CYS A 34 4.60 1.19 -9.25
N PRO A 35 5.03 0.15 -9.99
CA PRO A 35 4.50 -0.11 -11.33
C PRO A 35 2.99 -0.37 -11.34
N LEU A 36 2.45 -0.95 -10.28
CA LEU A 36 1.02 -1.26 -10.14
C LEU A 36 0.19 -0.02 -9.77
N LEU A 37 0.80 0.94 -9.08
CA LEU A 37 0.18 2.22 -8.73
C LEU A 37 0.36 3.28 -9.83
N SER A 38 1.16 2.98 -10.86
CA SER A 38 1.34 3.86 -12.01
C SER A 38 0.02 4.06 -12.74
N GLY A 39 -0.33 5.31 -13.01
CA GLY A 39 -1.64 5.67 -13.61
C GLY A 39 -2.84 5.61 -12.67
N VAL A 40 -2.68 5.20 -11.41
CA VAL A 40 -3.74 5.25 -10.38
C VAL A 40 -3.70 6.62 -9.69
N ALA A 41 -4.86 7.24 -9.45
CA ALA A 41 -4.93 8.48 -8.68
C ALA A 41 -4.40 8.27 -7.25
N ASP A 42 -3.79 9.31 -6.66
CA ASP A 42 -3.08 9.20 -5.38
C ASP A 42 -3.95 8.60 -4.26
N LEU A 43 -5.19 9.06 -4.13
CA LEU A 43 -6.13 8.57 -3.12
C LEU A 43 -6.60 7.13 -3.44
N ASP A 44 -6.82 6.81 -4.71
CA ASP A 44 -7.22 5.46 -5.12
C ASP A 44 -6.09 4.45 -4.92
N ALA A 45 -4.82 4.86 -5.10
CA ALA A 45 -3.65 4.03 -4.82
C ALA A 45 -3.58 3.63 -3.34
N ALA A 46 -3.83 4.57 -2.43
CA ALA A 46 -3.87 4.27 -1.00
C ALA A 46 -5.09 3.40 -0.62
N LEU A 47 -6.26 3.67 -1.19
CA LEU A 47 -7.48 2.86 -1.00
C LEU A 47 -7.30 1.42 -1.50
N CYS A 48 -6.65 1.23 -2.65
CA CYS A 48 -6.28 -0.07 -3.20
C CYS A 48 -5.48 -0.90 -2.18
N LEU A 49 -4.45 -0.30 -1.59
CA LEU A 49 -3.63 -0.98 -0.59
C LEU A 49 -4.45 -1.32 0.66
N CYS A 50 -5.30 -0.39 1.11
CA CYS A 50 -6.18 -0.60 2.26
C CYS A 50 -7.11 -1.81 2.14
N THR A 51 -7.74 -2.02 0.99
CA THR A 51 -8.67 -3.15 0.80
C THR A 51 -7.95 -4.50 0.81
N THR A 52 -6.77 -4.54 0.22
CA THR A 52 -5.97 -5.76 0.09
C THR A 52 -5.40 -6.21 1.43
N ILE A 53 -4.99 -5.26 2.28
CA ILE A 53 -4.48 -5.61 3.60
C ILE A 53 -5.60 -6.04 4.55
N LYS A 54 -6.79 -5.43 4.46
CA LYS A 54 -7.98 -5.89 5.19
C LYS A 54 -8.26 -7.37 4.97
N ALA A 55 -7.96 -7.89 3.77
CA ALA A 55 -8.10 -9.31 3.45
C ALA A 55 -7.01 -10.21 4.06
N LYS A 56 -5.87 -9.64 4.48
CA LYS A 56 -4.68 -10.40 4.88
C LYS A 56 -4.31 -10.30 6.36
N VAL A 57 -4.68 -9.24 7.08
CA VAL A 57 -4.16 -9.03 8.45
C VAL A 57 -5.27 -8.80 9.47
N LEU A 58 -5.52 -9.87 10.25
CA LEU A 58 -6.05 -9.77 11.60
C LEU A 58 -5.07 -8.92 12.45
N ASN A 59 -5.53 -7.78 12.96
CA ASN A 59 -5.04 -7.15 14.20
C ASN A 59 -3.88 -6.12 14.21
N VAL A 60 -3.39 -5.56 13.09
CA VAL A 60 -2.38 -4.46 13.11
C VAL A 60 -2.96 -3.09 12.72
N LYS A 61 -3.66 -2.44 13.66
CA LYS A 61 -4.39 -1.19 13.39
C LYS A 61 -3.52 0.08 13.22
N LEU A 62 -2.26 0.09 13.68
CA LEU A 62 -1.47 1.34 13.76
C LEU A 62 -0.23 1.40 12.87
N VAL A 63 0.46 0.27 12.62
CA VAL A 63 1.68 0.24 11.81
C VAL A 63 1.36 0.35 10.31
N LEU A 64 0.16 -0.08 9.94
CA LEU A 64 -0.23 -0.26 8.55
C LEU A 64 -0.47 1.05 7.77
N PRO A 65 -1.20 2.05 8.32
CA PRO A 65 -1.39 3.32 7.62
C PRO A 65 -0.06 4.04 7.32
N VAL A 66 0.91 3.93 8.23
CA VAL A 66 2.24 4.51 8.08
C VAL A 66 3.01 3.82 6.94
N ALA A 67 3.02 2.49 6.90
CA ALA A 67 3.69 1.74 5.83
C ALA A 67 3.08 2.03 4.45
N ILE A 68 1.75 2.17 4.36
CA ILE A 68 1.05 2.57 3.13
C ILE A 68 1.48 3.98 2.71
N SER A 69 1.44 4.96 3.64
CA SER A 69 1.84 6.33 3.33
C SER A 69 3.29 6.41 2.84
N VAL A 70 4.22 5.68 3.48
CA VAL A 70 5.62 5.61 3.05
C VAL A 70 5.75 5.02 1.66
N LEU A 71 5.10 3.88 1.37
CA LEU A 71 5.17 3.23 0.06
C LEU A 71 4.60 4.11 -1.05
N VAL A 72 3.43 4.70 -0.80
CA VAL A 72 2.73 5.56 -1.77
C VAL A 72 3.59 6.78 -2.09
N ASN A 73 4.19 7.42 -1.08
CA ASN A 73 5.15 8.51 -1.27
C ASN A 73 6.41 8.06 -2.04
N GLN A 74 6.96 6.89 -1.74
CA GLN A 74 8.11 6.32 -2.49
C GLN A 74 7.78 6.05 -3.97
N CYS A 75 6.50 5.79 -4.27
CA CYS A 75 6.00 5.64 -5.64
C CYS A 75 5.68 6.97 -6.33
N GLY A 76 6.02 8.11 -5.72
CA GLY A 76 5.76 9.44 -6.27
C GLY A 76 4.30 9.87 -6.18
N LYS A 77 3.49 9.22 -5.33
CA LYS A 77 2.09 9.57 -5.08
C LYS A 77 1.97 10.40 -3.83
N HIS A 78 1.09 11.39 -3.84
CA HIS A 78 0.96 12.32 -2.71
C HIS A 78 -0.28 12.01 -1.88
N VAL A 79 -0.07 11.46 -0.68
CA VAL A 79 -1.16 11.16 0.25
C VAL A 79 -0.89 11.84 1.58
N PRO A 80 -1.87 12.57 2.14
CA PRO A 80 -1.67 13.26 3.41
C PRO A 80 -1.30 12.27 4.51
N SER A 81 -0.44 12.70 5.42
CA SER A 81 -0.02 11.91 6.59
C SER A 81 -1.17 11.56 7.54
N SER A 82 -2.29 12.28 7.45
CA SER A 82 -3.54 11.98 8.16
C SER A 82 -4.42 10.94 7.46
N PHE A 83 -3.99 10.36 6.33
CA PHE A 83 -4.76 9.35 5.63
C PHE A 83 -4.93 8.10 6.49
N GLN A 84 -6.17 7.65 6.58
CA GLN A 84 -6.55 6.41 7.25
C GLN A 84 -7.34 5.54 6.28
N CYS A 85 -7.04 4.24 6.31
CA CYS A 85 -7.84 3.27 5.58
C CYS A 85 -9.30 3.32 6.10
N PRO A 86 -10.30 3.40 5.21
CA PRO A 86 -11.70 3.36 5.63
C PRO A 86 -12.01 2.03 6.34
N SER A 87 -12.71 2.14 7.47
CA SER A 87 -13.15 1.05 8.34
C SER A 87 -14.07 0.05 7.67
#